data_AF-X1A131-F1
#
_entry.id   AF-X1A131-F1
#
_cell.length_a   1.000
_cell.length_b   1.000
_cell.length_c   1.000
_cell.angle_alpha   90.00
_cell.angle_beta   90.00
_cell.angle_gamma   90.00
#
_symmetry.space_group_name_H-M   'P 1'
#
loop_
_entity.id
_entity.type
_entity.pdbx_description
1 polymer ?
#
loop_
_entity_poly.entity_id
_entity_poly.type
_entity_poly.pdbx_seq_one_letter_code
_entity_poly.pdbx_strand_id
1 'polypeptide(L)'
;MGITRDTVIKLAKNELGLETIERSVDKSELYLADECFFSGTAAHIAPIVEIDHRPVGTGEIGKITSALQELFTEVILGRNPKYLDWYTFLAKSQILNSNS
;
A
#
# COMPACT_ATOMS: atom_id res chain seq x y z
N MET A 1 13.84 4.48 4.31
CA MET A 1 12.54 3.77 4.35
C MET A 1 11.45 4.66 3.79
N GLY A 2 10.59 4.16 2.92
CA GLY A 2 9.45 4.93 2.39
C GLY A 2 8.24 4.83 3.31
N ILE A 3 7.55 5.95 3.55
CA ILE A 3 6.34 6.02 4.38
C ILE A 3 5.27 5.04 3.87
N THR A 4 5.11 4.94 2.54
CA THR A 4 4.15 4.00 1.94
C THR A 4 4.44 2.55 2.31
N ARG A 5 5.71 2.13 2.33
CA ARG A 5 6.09 0.76 2.71
C ARG A 5 5.77 0.49 4.18
N ASP A 6 6.08 1.44 5.06
CA ASP A 6 5.76 1.32 6.49
C ASP A 6 4.24 1.22 6.72
N THR A 7 3.46 2.05 6.02
CA THR A 7 1.99 1.96 6.03
C THR A 7 1.50 0.58 5.58
N VAL A 8 2.00 0.06 4.45
CA VAL A 8 1.58 -1.26 3.94
C VAL A 8 1.88 -2.37 4.94
N ILE A 9 3.05 -2.37 5.57
CA ILE A 9 3.43 -3.36 6.60
C ILE A 9 2.48 -3.29 7.80
N LYS A 10 2.17 -2.08 8.29
CA LYS A 10 1.21 -1.89 9.39
C LYS A 10 -0.17 -2.40 9.05
N LEU A 11 -0.66 -2.10 7.84
CA LEU A 11 -1.97 -2.54 7.36
C LEU A 11 -2.04 -4.07 7.20
N ALA A 12 -1.01 -4.67 6.60
CA ALA A 12 -0.92 -6.12 6.45
C ALA A 12 -0.98 -6.84 7.81
N LYS A 13 -0.25 -6.31 8.81
CA LYS A 13 -0.21 -6.90 10.15
C LYS A 13 -1.51 -6.69 10.92
N ASN A 14 -2.04 -5.46 10.94
CA ASN A 14 -3.14 -5.08 11.82
C ASN A 14 -4.52 -5.47 11.29
N GLU A 15 -4.72 -5.46 9.97
CA GLU A 15 -6.03 -5.70 9.37
C GLU A 15 -6.13 -7.08 8.71
N LEU A 16 -5.02 -7.61 8.17
CA LEU A 16 -4.99 -8.92 7.51
C LEU A 16 -4.35 -10.02 8.37
N GLY A 17 -3.78 -9.68 9.52
CA GLY A 17 -3.13 -10.64 10.43
C GLY A 17 -1.89 -11.30 9.84
N LEU A 18 -1.25 -10.67 8.84
CA LEU A 18 -0.12 -11.23 8.13
C LEU A 18 1.19 -10.99 8.89
N GLU A 19 2.05 -12.02 8.91
CA GLU A 19 3.44 -11.86 9.29
C GLU A 19 4.19 -11.05 8.21
N THR A 20 5.04 -10.13 8.64
CA THR A 20 5.84 -9.28 7.74
C THR A 20 7.31 -9.41 8.11
N ILE A 21 8.14 -9.74 7.12
CA ILE A 21 9.59 -9.95 7.30
C ILE A 21 10.32 -8.92 6.46
N GLU A 22 11.18 -8.14 7.10
CA GLU A 22 12.09 -7.21 6.42
C GLU A 22 13.49 -7.81 6.37
N ARG A 23 13.94 -8.13 5.16
CA ARG A 23 15.27 -8.65 4.87
C ARG A 23 15.66 -8.36 3.43
N SER A 24 16.92 -8.62 3.09
CA SER A 24 17.32 -8.75 1.69
C SER A 24 16.57 -9.92 1.04
N VAL A 25 16.10 -9.72 -0.19
CA VAL A 25 15.37 -10.70 -0.99
C VAL A 25 16.13 -10.91 -2.29
N ASP A 26 16.43 -12.16 -2.63
CA ASP A 26 17.10 -12.50 -3.88
C ASP A 26 16.13 -12.49 -5.05
N LYS A 27 16.64 -12.17 -6.24
CA LYS A 27 15.82 -12.14 -7.47
C LYS A 27 15.11 -13.46 -7.74
N SER A 28 15.74 -14.59 -7.42
CA SER A 28 15.14 -15.92 -7.60
C SER A 28 13.91 -16.14 -6.74
N GLU A 29 13.83 -15.50 -5.58
CA GLU A 29 12.66 -15.60 -4.69
C GLU A 29 11.45 -14.88 -5.28
N LEU A 30 11.67 -13.80 -6.03
CA LEU A 30 10.58 -13.06 -6.71
C LEU A 30 9.87 -13.93 -7.75
N TYR A 31 10.59 -14.83 -8.42
CA TYR A 31 9.99 -15.77 -9.37
C TYR A 31 9.19 -16.91 -8.71
N LEU A 32 9.38 -17.11 -7.41
CA LEU A 32 8.67 -18.13 -6.63
C LEU A 32 7.56 -17.53 -5.77
N ALA A 33 7.41 -16.21 -5.76
CA ALA A 33 6.38 -15.54 -4.98
C ALA A 33 4.99 -15.83 -5.56
N ASP A 34 4.01 -16.05 -4.67
CA ASP A 34 2.60 -16.17 -5.06
C ASP A 34 2.03 -14.82 -5.53
N GLU A 35 2.50 -13.72 -4.94
CA GLU A 35 2.09 -12.36 -5.26
C GLU A 35 3.26 -11.38 -5.14
N CYS A 36 3.29 -10.35 -5.97
CA CYS A 36 4.29 -9.28 -5.89
C CYS A 36 3.65 -7.93 -6.25
N PHE A 37 4.14 -6.85 -5.66
CA PHE A 37 3.65 -5.49 -5.93
C PHE A 37 4.72 -4.44 -5.64
N PHE A 38 4.62 -3.29 -6.31
CA PHE A 38 5.35 -2.08 -5.93
C PHE A 38 4.58 -1.29 -4.88
N SER A 39 5.30 -0.60 -4.00
CA SER A 39 4.72 0.38 -3.10
C SER A 39 5.43 1.74 -3.23
N GLY A 40 4.67 2.84 -3.21
CA GLY A 40 5.23 4.18 -3.26
C GLY A 40 4.17 5.28 -3.26
N THR A 41 4.54 6.52 -2.98
CA THR A 41 3.56 7.62 -2.83
C THR A 41 2.71 7.84 -4.08
N ALA A 42 3.31 7.74 -5.28
CA ALA A 42 2.56 7.89 -6.53
C ALA A 42 1.91 6.59 -7.01
N ALA A 43 2.58 5.45 -6.81
CA ALA A 43 2.10 4.14 -7.27
C ALA A 43 1.07 3.51 -6.31
N HIS A 44 0.97 4.03 -5.08
CA HIS A 44 0.30 3.43 -3.93
C HIS A 44 0.71 1.97 -3.76
N ILE A 45 -0.12 1.05 -4.24
CA ILE A 45 0.16 -0.38 -4.38
C ILE A 45 -0.15 -0.75 -5.83
N ALA A 46 0.88 -1.13 -6.59
CA ALA A 46 0.77 -1.51 -7.98
C ALA A 46 1.13 -3.01 -8.15
N PRO A 47 0.18 -3.88 -8.53
CA PRO A 47 0.41 -5.31 -8.68
C PRO A 47 1.44 -5.61 -9.77
N ILE A 48 2.25 -6.64 -9.55
CA ILE A 48 3.20 -7.20 -10.50
C ILE A 48 2.74 -8.62 -10.81
N VAL A 49 2.21 -8.81 -12.01
CA VAL A 49 1.72 -10.12 -12.48
C VAL A 49 2.75 -10.89 -13.31
N GLU A 50 3.79 -10.22 -13.79
CA GLU A 50 4.86 -10.80 -14.61
C GLU A 50 6.21 -10.14 -14.28
N ILE A 51 7.26 -10.95 -14.16
CA ILE A 51 8.65 -10.51 -14.02
C ILE A 51 9.50 -11.27 -15.04
N ASP A 52 10.24 -10.54 -15.89
CA ASP A 52 11.12 -11.11 -16.92
C ASP A 52 10.42 -12.20 -17.77
N HIS A 53 9.22 -11.92 -18.26
CA HIS A 53 8.40 -12.83 -19.07
C HIS A 53 7.95 -14.11 -18.34
N ARG A 54 7.94 -14.08 -17.01
CA ARG A 54 7.45 -15.18 -16.17
C ARG A 54 6.28 -14.69 -15.33
N PRO A 55 5.14 -15.41 -15.31
CA PRO A 55 4.04 -15.05 -14.43
C PRO A 55 4.48 -15.17 -12.97
N VAL A 56 4.05 -14.22 -12.15
CA VAL A 56 4.14 -14.31 -10.68
C VAL A 56 2.89 -15.05 -10.21
N GLY A 57 3.07 -16.13 -9.44
CA GLY A 57 1.96 -17.00 -9.02
C GLY A 57 1.11 -17.46 -10.20
N THR A 58 -0.15 -17.02 -10.24
CA THR A 58 -1.11 -17.36 -11.31
C THR A 58 -1.02 -16.44 -12.54
N GLY A 59 -0.23 -15.38 -12.51
CA GLY A 59 -0.22 -14.33 -13.54
C GLY A 59 -1.42 -13.37 -13.45
N GLU A 60 -2.16 -13.42 -12.35
CA GLU A 60 -3.28 -12.52 -12.06
C GLU A 60 -3.03 -11.75 -10.75
N ILE A 61 -3.83 -10.72 -10.48
CA ILE A 61 -3.74 -9.99 -9.22
C ILE A 61 -4.22 -10.90 -8.10
N GLY A 62 -3.34 -11.19 -7.15
CA GLY A 62 -3.66 -12.04 -6.02
C GLY A 62 -4.50 -11.36 -4.95
N LYS A 63 -5.01 -12.18 -4.02
CA LYS A 63 -6.00 -11.76 -3.02
C LYS A 63 -5.41 -10.81 -1.98
N ILE A 64 -4.16 -11.04 -1.57
CA ILE A 64 -3.49 -10.21 -0.56
C ILE A 64 -3.23 -8.82 -1.15
N THR A 65 -2.74 -8.76 -2.38
CA THR A 65 -2.47 -7.52 -3.09
C THR A 65 -3.75 -6.71 -3.30
N SER A 66 -4.85 -7.34 -3.74
CA SER A 66 -6.14 -6.67 -3.88
C SER A 66 -6.66 -6.14 -2.53
N ALA A 67 -6.61 -6.94 -1.48
CA ALA A 67 -7.04 -6.54 -0.15
C ALA A 67 -6.23 -5.35 0.38
N LEU A 68 -4.91 -5.35 0.17
CA LEU A 68 -4.04 -4.24 0.54
C LEU A 68 -4.32 -2.99 -0.30
N GLN A 69 -4.61 -3.12 -1.60
CA GLN A 69 -4.98 -1.99 -2.46
C GLN A 69 -6.26 -1.30 -1.97
N GLU A 70 -7.30 -2.07 -1.68
CA GLU A 70 -8.57 -1.57 -1.15
C GLU A 70 -8.37 -0.89 0.20
N LEU A 71 -7.68 -1.56 1.12
CA LEU A 71 -7.44 -1.04 2.46
C LEU A 71 -6.58 0.23 2.43
N PHE A 72 -5.52 0.26 1.62
CA PHE A 72 -4.69 1.45 1.47
C PHE A 72 -5.49 2.61 0.89
N THR A 73 -6.37 2.36 -0.08
CA THR A 73 -7.25 3.38 -0.67
C THR A 73 -8.19 3.99 0.37
N GLU A 74 -8.83 3.17 1.19
CA GLU A 74 -9.70 3.66 2.27
C GLU A 74 -8.92 4.49 3.31
N VAL A 75 -7.66 4.12 3.55
CA VAL A 75 -6.75 4.78 4.48
C VAL A 75 -6.05 6.02 3.89
N ILE A 76 -6.07 6.28 2.59
CA ILE A 76 -5.62 7.59 2.07
C ILE A 76 -6.78 8.56 1.89
N LEU A 77 -8.01 8.05 1.73
CA LEU A 77 -9.21 8.85 1.51
C LEU A 77 -9.90 9.32 2.81
N GLY A 78 -9.35 9.03 3.99
CA GLY A 78 -9.97 9.43 5.25
C GLY A 78 -11.14 8.55 5.69
N ARG A 79 -11.34 7.38 5.07
CA ARG A 79 -12.54 6.57 5.25
C ARG A 79 -12.40 5.49 6.32
N ASN A 80 -11.17 5.23 6.77
CA ASN A 80 -10.91 4.30 7.85
C ASN A 80 -10.64 5.07 9.17
N PRO A 81 -11.59 5.08 10.13
CA PRO A 81 -11.46 5.87 11.36
C PRO A 81 -10.33 5.40 12.28
N LYS A 82 -9.83 4.16 12.11
CA LYS A 82 -8.71 3.62 12.91
C LYS A 82 -7.38 4.35 12.64
N TYR A 83 -7.27 5.05 11.52
CA TYR A 83 -6.03 5.66 11.05
C TYR A 83 -6.12 7.18 10.94
N LEU A 84 -7.08 7.82 11.64
CA LEU A 84 -7.28 9.27 11.58
C LEU A 84 -6.06 10.07 12.06
N ASP A 85 -5.27 9.48 12.97
CA ASP A 85 -4.04 10.10 13.49
C ASP A 85 -2.93 10.23 12.44
N TRP A 86 -3.10 9.65 11.24
CA TRP A 86 -2.16 9.78 10.14
C TRP A 86 -2.40 11.03 9.28
N TYR A 87 -3.55 11.69 9.43
CA TYR A 87 -3.88 12.89 8.64
C TYR A 87 -3.54 14.17 9.41
N THR A 88 -3.14 15.18 8.64
CA THR A 88 -3.22 16.57 9.10
C THR A 88 -4.50 17.16 8.53
N PHE A 89 -5.51 17.38 9.39
CA PHE A 89 -6.74 18.04 8.98
C PHE A 89 -6.50 19.55 8.81
N LEU A 90 -6.65 20.03 7.58
CA LEU A 90 -6.65 21.46 7.32
C LEU A 90 -8.06 22.00 7.54
N ALA A 91 -8.26 22.79 8.61
CA ALA A 91 -9.52 23.48 8.84
C ALA A 91 -9.84 24.45 7.69
N LYS A 92 -11.11 24.50 7.25
CA LYS A 92 -11.58 25.28 6.09
C LYS A 92 -11.65 26.81 6.35
N SER A 93 -10.77 27.40 7.16
CA SER A 93 -10.87 28.80 7.61
C SER A 93 -9.83 29.77 7.03
N GLN A 94 -9.08 29.41 5.98
CA GLN A 94 -8.08 30.33 5.38
C GLN A 94 -8.35 30.77 3.92
N ILE A 95 -9.48 30.39 3.31
CA ILE A 95 -9.79 30.79 1.92
C ILE A 95 -10.70 32.04 1.84
N LEU A 96 -11.23 32.56 2.96
CA LEU A 96 -12.17 33.70 2.95
C LEU A 96 -11.57 35.08 3.30
N ASN A 97 -10.28 35.19 3.63
CA ASN A 97 -9.65 36.46 4.02
C ASN A 97 -8.70 37.05 2.96
N SER A 98 -9.03 36.93 1.67
CA SER A 98 -8.28 37.58 0.59
C SER A 98 -9.11 38.54 -0.26
N ASN A 99 -10.27 38.98 0.22
CA ASN A 99 -11.08 40.05 -0.42
C ASN A 99 -11.45 41.14 0.60
N SER A 100 -10.45 41.76 1.24
CA SER A 100 -10.60 43.03 1.97
C SER A 100 -9.43 43.93 1.67
#